data_AF-A0A3B0XQB1-F1
#
_entry.id   AF-A0A3B0XQB1-F1
#
_cell.length_a   1.000
_cell.length_b   1.000
_cell.length_c   1.000
_cell.angle_alpha   90.00
_cell.angle_beta   90.00
_cell.angle_gamma   90.00
#
_symmetry.space_group_name_H-M   'P 1'
#
loop_
_entity.id
_entity.type
_entity.pdbx_description
1 polymer ?
#
loop_
_entity_poly.entity_id
_entity_poly.type
_entity_poly.pdbx_seq_one_letter_code
_entity_poly.pdbx_strand_id
1 'polypeptide(L)'
;MEINQRRTKMNPNITILTLSEVTLLTGEEGNYTATVKISPRYVNDKCTACGACGEAIEAEFDDAHNYGMSKHKGAYLPHRMALPERYVIDPAMIGTDDAQKAKTACPVDAIDLDMVEETVEIKIGAVVYATGWRPYDANKIQPYGYDRYPNVITSVEFERMNDPMGPTGGKILRPSDGKEAKDIAFIQCAGSRDRNHLKHCSRICCMASLKQTTYASEVDAKSTIYYIDIRAIDRFEDFYKKVQADENVSFIKSKVANITLGENDNPVLQGVDTEGYNRYATPHELVVLAIGMEPSLDASTLPSDVSINEHGYIENDGTNGGIFAAGCASDALDVNRAVQSATACALKAIQVVNRVARSEA
;
A
#
# COMPACT_ATOMS: atom_id res chain seq x y z
N MET A 1 2.91 -20.04 4.06
CA MET A 1 3.04 -19.40 2.73
C MET A 1 1.66 -19.29 2.11
N GLU A 2 1.30 -18.11 1.64
CA GLU A 2 0.01 -17.85 0.99
C GLU A 2 -0.11 -18.69 -0.30
N ILE A 3 -1.34 -19.06 -0.71
CA ILE A 3 -1.56 -20.05 -1.77
C ILE A 3 -1.02 -19.59 -3.14
N ASN A 4 -1.15 -18.30 -3.47
CA ASN A 4 -0.63 -17.76 -4.71
C ASN A 4 0.91 -17.73 -4.70
N GLN A 5 1.55 -17.35 -3.59
CA GLN A 5 3.01 -17.44 -3.45
C GLN A 5 3.52 -18.87 -3.69
N ARG A 6 2.84 -19.88 -3.13
CA ARG A 6 3.19 -21.30 -3.35
C ARG A 6 3.03 -21.69 -4.82
N ARG A 7 1.95 -21.28 -5.47
CA ARG A 7 1.70 -21.54 -6.90
C ARG A 7 2.77 -20.91 -7.78
N THR A 8 3.14 -19.66 -7.53
CA THR A 8 4.16 -18.95 -8.29
C THR A 8 5.52 -19.62 -8.12
N LYS A 9 5.90 -19.99 -6.88
CA LYS A 9 7.18 -20.66 -6.59
C LYS A 9 7.31 -22.03 -7.28
N MET A 10 6.22 -22.78 -7.44
CA MET A 10 6.22 -24.11 -8.05
C MET A 10 6.05 -24.09 -9.57
N ASN A 11 5.83 -22.92 -10.18
CA ASN A 11 5.57 -22.83 -11.61
C ASN A 11 6.88 -22.60 -12.38
N PRO A 12 7.36 -23.57 -13.18
CA PRO A 12 8.61 -23.42 -13.94
C PRO A 12 8.54 -22.35 -15.03
N ASN A 13 7.34 -21.90 -15.40
CA ASN A 13 7.14 -20.85 -16.40
C ASN A 13 7.12 -19.43 -15.80
N ILE A 14 7.33 -19.28 -14.48
CA ILE A 14 7.36 -17.98 -13.82
C ILE A 14 8.71 -17.77 -13.16
N THR A 15 9.41 -16.74 -13.62
CA THR A 15 10.61 -16.21 -12.98
C THR A 15 10.23 -14.99 -12.15
N ILE A 16 10.58 -14.97 -10.87
CA ILE A 16 10.35 -13.82 -9.98
C ILE A 16 11.70 -13.14 -9.74
N LEU A 17 11.81 -11.88 -10.16
CA LEU A 17 12.92 -11.00 -9.82
C LEU A 17 12.44 -10.03 -8.73
N THR A 18 13.17 -9.97 -7.63
CA THR A 18 12.84 -9.12 -6.47
C THR A 18 13.98 -8.15 -6.21
N LEU A 19 13.67 -6.99 -5.60
CA LEU A 19 14.62 -5.87 -5.57
C LEU A 19 15.06 -5.51 -7.00
N SER A 20 14.11 -5.52 -7.92
CA SER A 20 14.37 -5.32 -9.34
C SER A 20 13.41 -4.29 -9.91
N GLU A 21 13.91 -3.45 -10.80
CA GLU A 21 13.19 -2.36 -11.43
C GLU A 21 13.43 -2.38 -12.93
N VAL A 22 12.38 -2.20 -13.73
CA VAL A 22 12.50 -2.02 -15.18
C VAL A 22 12.91 -0.56 -15.42
N THR A 23 14.12 -0.35 -15.90
CA THR A 23 14.67 1.00 -16.13
C THR A 23 14.50 1.48 -17.55
N LEU A 24 14.37 0.55 -18.51
CA LEU A 24 14.17 0.86 -19.91
C LEU A 24 13.35 -0.24 -20.58
N LEU A 25 12.41 0.17 -21.43
CA LEU A 25 11.67 -0.72 -22.31
C LEU A 25 11.78 -0.20 -23.73
N THR A 26 12.35 -1.00 -24.63
CA THR A 26 12.50 -0.68 -26.06
C THR A 26 11.88 -1.77 -26.92
N GLY A 27 11.64 -1.46 -28.20
CA GLY A 27 11.03 -2.38 -29.16
C GLY A 27 9.58 -2.04 -29.47
N GLU A 28 8.86 -3.01 -30.03
CA GLU A 28 7.50 -2.86 -30.53
C GLU A 28 6.62 -4.04 -30.13
N GLU A 29 5.32 -3.97 -30.41
CA GLU A 29 4.34 -5.01 -30.04
C GLU A 29 4.83 -6.41 -30.42
N GLY A 30 5.02 -7.27 -29.43
CA GLY A 30 5.49 -8.64 -29.65
C GLY A 30 7.00 -8.86 -29.56
N ASN A 31 7.81 -7.80 -29.61
CA ASN A 31 9.27 -7.88 -29.61
C ASN A 31 9.87 -6.74 -28.78
N TYR A 32 9.61 -6.79 -27.48
CA TYR A 32 10.17 -5.87 -26.51
C TYR A 32 11.48 -6.40 -25.93
N THR A 33 12.36 -5.47 -25.55
CA THR A 33 13.50 -5.75 -24.69
C THR A 33 13.40 -4.84 -23.47
N ALA A 34 13.32 -5.44 -22.28
CA ALA A 34 13.38 -4.71 -21.02
C ALA A 34 14.80 -4.79 -20.45
N THR A 35 15.35 -3.64 -20.07
CA THR A 35 16.52 -3.56 -19.20
C THR A 35 16.02 -3.55 -17.76
N VAL A 36 16.45 -4.55 -16.99
CA VAL A 36 16.06 -4.72 -15.59
C VAL A 36 17.28 -4.53 -14.72
N LYS A 37 17.19 -3.55 -13.83
CA LYS A 37 18.15 -3.28 -12.77
C LYS A 37 17.81 -4.16 -11.57
N ILE A 38 18.78 -4.88 -11.03
CA ILE A 38 18.64 -5.73 -9.84
C ILE A 38 19.53 -5.14 -8.75
N SER A 39 18.90 -4.54 -7.74
CA SER A 39 19.59 -3.98 -6.59
C SER A 39 20.12 -5.09 -5.70
N PRO A 40 21.33 -4.93 -5.12
CA PRO A 40 21.91 -5.93 -4.25
C PRO A 40 21.06 -6.10 -2.99
N ARG A 41 20.73 -7.35 -2.68
CA ARG A 41 20.12 -7.73 -1.40
C ARG A 41 21.15 -7.75 -0.26
N TYR A 42 22.41 -7.90 -0.63
CA TYR A 42 23.55 -8.27 0.22
C TYR A 42 23.36 -9.58 1.00
N VAL A 43 22.41 -10.41 0.53
CA VAL A 43 22.08 -11.71 1.11
C VAL A 43 21.82 -12.69 -0.02
N ASN A 44 22.61 -13.76 -0.09
CA ASN A 44 22.53 -14.79 -1.12
C ASN A 44 21.48 -15.87 -0.81
N ASP A 45 21.46 -16.93 -1.61
CA ASP A 45 20.45 -17.99 -1.58
C ASP A 45 20.58 -19.00 -0.43
N LYS A 46 21.71 -19.02 0.27
CA LYS A 46 21.93 -19.85 1.46
C LYS A 46 21.13 -19.37 2.68
N CYS A 47 20.58 -18.17 2.64
CA CYS A 47 19.84 -17.59 3.76
C CYS A 47 18.68 -18.47 4.19
N THR A 48 18.65 -18.80 5.48
CA THR A 48 17.60 -19.61 6.13
C THR A 48 16.55 -18.77 6.86
N ALA A 49 16.66 -17.44 6.79
CA ALA A 49 15.83 -16.48 7.51
C ALA A 49 15.77 -16.70 9.04
N CYS A 50 16.86 -17.20 9.65
CA CYS A 50 16.91 -17.50 11.09
C CYS A 50 16.92 -16.29 12.03
N GLY A 51 17.27 -15.08 11.54
CA GLY A 51 17.24 -13.84 12.32
C GLY A 51 18.54 -13.46 13.05
N ALA A 52 19.52 -14.35 13.15
CA ALA A 52 20.78 -14.09 13.87
C ALA A 52 21.50 -12.79 13.44
N CYS A 53 21.42 -12.42 12.16
CA CYS A 53 22.04 -11.19 11.66
C CYS A 53 21.35 -9.91 12.16
N GLY A 54 20.02 -9.92 12.34
CA GLY A 54 19.26 -8.79 12.88
C GLY A 54 19.44 -8.62 14.39
N GLU A 55 19.63 -9.73 15.12
CA GLU A 55 19.89 -9.72 16.56
C GLU A 55 21.30 -9.22 16.91
N ALA A 56 22.26 -9.39 16.00
CA ALA A 56 23.67 -9.03 16.22
C ALA A 56 24.00 -7.54 16.03
N ILE A 57 23.05 -6.73 15.56
CA ILE A 57 23.28 -5.34 15.16
C ILE A 57 22.43 -4.36 15.98
N GLU A 58 22.88 -3.11 16.02
CA GLU A 58 22.20 -2.05 16.76
C GLU A 58 21.48 -1.08 15.81
N ALA A 59 22.01 -0.86 14.61
CA ALA A 59 21.49 0.06 13.60
C ALA A 59 20.00 -0.18 13.28
N GLU A 60 19.25 0.92 13.28
CA GLU A 60 17.81 0.96 13.05
C GLU A 60 17.44 2.04 12.03
N PHE A 61 16.48 1.70 11.16
CA PHE A 61 16.00 2.53 10.06
C PHE A 61 14.48 2.62 10.10
N ASP A 62 13.92 3.69 9.52
CA ASP A 62 12.47 3.89 9.50
C ASP A 62 11.79 2.81 8.66
N ASP A 63 10.72 2.24 9.20
CA ASP A 63 10.06 1.10 8.58
C ASP A 63 8.98 1.52 7.60
N ALA A 64 9.34 1.52 6.31
CA ALA A 64 8.42 1.84 5.22
C ALA A 64 7.22 0.89 5.14
N HIS A 65 7.35 -0.39 5.56
CA HIS A 65 6.21 -1.33 5.60
C HIS A 65 5.19 -0.91 6.65
N ASN A 66 5.66 -0.31 7.74
CA ASN A 66 4.84 0.25 8.82
C ASN A 66 4.62 1.76 8.67
N TYR A 67 4.78 2.34 7.48
CA TYR A 67 4.57 3.78 7.20
C TYR A 67 5.36 4.71 8.12
N GLY A 68 6.54 4.29 8.61
CA GLY A 68 7.38 5.08 9.52
C GLY A 68 6.92 5.09 10.98
N MET A 69 5.90 4.30 11.33
CA MET A 69 5.40 4.18 12.71
C MET A 69 6.32 3.39 13.65
N SER A 70 7.26 2.65 13.08
CA SER A 70 8.27 1.89 13.80
C SER A 70 9.59 1.95 13.05
N LYS A 71 10.63 1.39 13.68
CA LYS A 71 11.91 1.14 13.04
C LYS A 71 12.14 -0.36 12.86
N HIS A 72 12.93 -0.73 11.86
CA HIS A 72 13.47 -2.07 11.71
C HIS A 72 14.99 -2.05 11.84
N LYS A 73 15.58 -3.20 12.18
CA LYS A 73 17.04 -3.37 12.19
C LYS A 73 17.61 -3.30 10.78
N GLY A 74 18.88 -2.93 10.63
CA GLY A 74 19.57 -2.88 9.34
C GLY A 74 19.61 -4.22 8.59
N ALA A 75 19.47 -5.35 9.27
CA ALA A 75 19.25 -6.67 8.70
C ALA A 75 17.83 -7.12 9.06
N TYR A 76 16.95 -7.18 8.08
CA TYR A 76 15.51 -7.35 8.32
C TYR A 76 14.82 -8.23 7.27
N LEU A 77 13.63 -8.73 7.62
CA LEU A 77 12.67 -9.27 6.65
C LEU A 77 11.67 -8.16 6.30
N PRO A 78 11.44 -7.85 5.00
CA PRO A 78 10.50 -6.79 4.62
C PRO A 78 9.08 -7.00 5.16
N HIS A 79 8.66 -8.26 5.27
CA HIS A 79 7.45 -8.69 5.97
C HIS A 79 7.53 -10.21 6.21
N ARG A 80 6.67 -10.73 7.10
CA ARG A 80 6.71 -12.15 7.53
C ARG A 80 6.50 -13.17 6.41
N MET A 81 5.79 -12.79 5.36
CA MET A 81 5.54 -13.65 4.20
C MET A 81 6.37 -13.22 2.99
N ALA A 82 7.54 -12.62 3.21
CA ALA A 82 8.43 -12.19 2.13
C ALA A 82 8.73 -13.36 1.18
N LEU A 83 8.72 -13.08 -0.11
CA LEU A 83 9.09 -14.02 -1.16
C LEU A 83 10.18 -13.36 -2.02
N PRO A 84 11.41 -13.92 -2.09
CA PRO A 84 11.89 -15.07 -1.32
C PRO A 84 11.96 -14.77 0.19
N GLU A 85 11.83 -15.81 1.01
CA GLU A 85 11.95 -15.72 2.47
C GLU A 85 13.43 -15.56 2.85
N ARG A 86 13.96 -14.35 2.59
CA ARG A 86 15.36 -13.98 2.80
C ARG A 86 15.42 -12.59 3.40
N TYR A 87 16.36 -12.43 4.34
CA TYR A 87 16.69 -11.13 4.89
C TYR A 87 17.22 -10.19 3.80
N VAL A 88 17.17 -8.90 4.09
CA VAL A 88 17.77 -7.81 3.32
C VAL A 88 18.69 -7.06 4.27
N ILE A 89 19.85 -6.64 3.77
CA ILE A 89 20.67 -5.64 4.46
C ILE A 89 20.32 -4.27 3.90
N ASP A 90 20.01 -3.32 4.78
CA ASP A 90 19.78 -1.93 4.39
C ASP A 90 21.05 -1.35 3.73
N PRO A 91 20.95 -0.76 2.53
CA PRO A 91 22.09 -0.16 1.85
C PRO A 91 22.85 0.87 2.69
N ALA A 92 22.19 1.58 3.59
CA ALA A 92 22.82 2.55 4.47
C ALA A 92 23.73 1.92 5.53
N MET A 93 23.65 0.60 5.75
CA MET A 93 24.52 -0.15 6.67
C MET A 93 25.85 -0.54 6.02
N ILE A 94 25.96 -0.50 4.69
CA ILE A 94 27.17 -0.96 3.99
C ILE A 94 28.38 -0.09 4.35
N GLY A 95 29.49 -0.74 4.70
CA GLY A 95 30.71 -0.07 5.17
C GLY A 95 30.77 0.24 6.67
N THR A 96 29.73 -0.10 7.43
CA THR A 96 29.69 0.10 8.89
C THR A 96 30.15 -1.14 9.66
N ASP A 97 30.48 -0.97 10.94
CA ASP A 97 30.80 -2.09 11.85
C ASP A 97 29.62 -3.06 12.01
N ASP A 98 28.39 -2.56 12.00
CA ASP A 98 27.18 -3.39 12.12
C ASP A 98 26.99 -4.30 10.90
N ALA A 99 27.37 -3.87 9.69
CA ALA A 99 27.40 -4.77 8.54
C ALA A 99 28.35 -5.96 8.75
N GLN A 100 29.53 -5.72 9.34
CA GLN A 100 30.50 -6.78 9.64
C GLN A 100 30.00 -7.71 10.76
N LYS A 101 29.34 -7.17 11.79
CA LYS A 101 28.69 -7.96 12.84
C LYS A 101 27.61 -8.88 12.26
N ALA A 102 26.74 -8.34 11.41
CA ALA A 102 25.70 -9.11 10.74
C ALA A 102 26.32 -10.27 9.93
N LYS A 103 27.37 -9.99 9.13
CA LYS A 103 28.09 -11.01 8.36
C LYS A 103 28.67 -12.11 9.25
N THR A 104 29.38 -11.72 10.32
CA THR A 104 30.00 -12.65 11.27
C THR A 104 28.98 -13.52 12.00
N ALA A 105 27.80 -12.97 12.30
CA ALA A 105 26.73 -13.69 12.98
C ALA A 105 26.00 -14.73 12.09
N CYS A 106 26.18 -14.68 10.76
CA CYS A 106 25.47 -15.57 9.86
C CYS A 106 26.06 -16.99 9.87
N PRO A 107 25.33 -18.02 10.34
CA PRO A 107 25.88 -19.38 10.48
C PRO A 107 26.09 -20.11 9.14
N VAL A 108 25.47 -19.60 8.07
CA VAL A 108 25.45 -20.24 6.74
C VAL A 108 26.17 -19.40 5.68
N ASP A 109 26.88 -18.34 6.10
CA ASP A 109 27.64 -17.45 5.21
C ASP A 109 26.77 -16.92 4.04
N ALA A 110 25.59 -16.43 4.39
CA ALA A 110 24.63 -15.89 3.44
C ALA A 110 24.78 -14.39 3.19
N ILE A 111 25.45 -13.66 4.09
CA ILE A 111 25.60 -12.20 3.97
C ILE A 111 26.82 -11.88 3.11
N ASP A 112 26.55 -11.23 1.99
CA ASP A 112 27.53 -10.84 1.00
C ASP A 112 27.49 -9.32 0.84
N LEU A 113 28.35 -8.64 1.61
CA LEU A 113 28.44 -7.18 1.62
C LEU A 113 29.07 -6.60 0.35
N ASP A 114 29.74 -7.44 -0.44
CA ASP A 114 30.39 -7.06 -1.69
C ASP A 114 29.47 -7.32 -2.91
N MET A 115 28.23 -7.77 -2.66
CA MET A 115 27.22 -7.97 -3.69
C MET A 115 26.96 -6.66 -4.44
N VAL A 116 27.14 -6.70 -5.76
CA VAL A 116 26.98 -5.54 -6.64
C VAL A 116 25.62 -5.55 -7.32
N GLU A 117 25.22 -4.37 -7.78
CA GLU A 117 24.07 -4.18 -8.65
C GLU A 117 24.28 -4.88 -9.99
N GLU A 118 23.24 -5.55 -10.48
CA GLU A 118 23.26 -6.25 -11.76
C GLU A 118 22.27 -5.62 -12.74
N THR A 119 22.58 -5.68 -14.03
CA THR A 119 21.67 -5.28 -15.10
C THR A 119 21.50 -6.45 -16.06
N VAL A 120 20.27 -6.82 -16.35
CA VAL A 120 19.93 -7.90 -17.27
C VAL A 120 18.97 -7.42 -18.35
N GLU A 121 19.11 -7.97 -19.55
CA GLU A 121 18.17 -7.73 -20.65
C GLU A 121 17.24 -8.93 -20.81
N ILE A 122 15.94 -8.65 -20.90
CA ILE A 122 14.90 -9.67 -21.02
C ILE A 122 14.09 -9.40 -22.29
N LYS A 123 14.02 -10.40 -23.18
CA LYS A 123 13.13 -10.37 -24.35
C LYS A 123 11.71 -10.70 -23.94
N ILE A 124 10.75 -9.90 -24.38
CA ILE A 124 9.37 -9.92 -23.89
C ILE A 124 8.41 -9.77 -25.07
N GLY A 125 7.34 -10.59 -25.10
CA GLY A 125 6.28 -10.45 -26.11
C GLY A 125 5.15 -9.48 -25.72
N ALA A 126 4.83 -9.38 -24.43
CA ALA A 126 3.80 -8.49 -23.91
C ALA A 126 4.14 -8.03 -22.48
N VAL A 127 3.74 -6.81 -22.13
CA VAL A 127 4.05 -6.19 -20.82
C VAL A 127 2.76 -5.96 -20.03
N VAL A 128 2.77 -6.32 -18.75
CA VAL A 128 1.67 -6.08 -17.83
C VAL A 128 2.15 -5.24 -16.66
N TYR A 129 1.68 -3.99 -16.59
CA TYR A 129 1.85 -3.12 -15.44
C TYR A 129 0.85 -3.51 -14.34
N ALA A 130 1.35 -4.15 -13.30
CA ALA A 130 0.62 -4.46 -12.07
C ALA A 130 1.25 -3.77 -10.85
N THR A 131 1.74 -2.54 -11.05
CA THR A 131 2.51 -1.74 -10.07
C THR A 131 1.68 -1.24 -8.88
N GLY A 132 0.36 -1.44 -8.92
CA GLY A 132 -0.52 -1.16 -7.81
C GLY A 132 -0.76 0.34 -7.60
N TRP A 133 -0.90 0.71 -6.33
CA TRP A 133 -1.22 2.07 -5.89
C TRP A 133 -0.40 2.43 -4.64
N ARG A 134 -0.27 3.73 -4.40
CA ARG A 134 0.27 4.28 -3.16
C ARG A 134 -0.79 5.13 -2.44
N PRO A 135 -0.79 5.19 -1.11
CA PRO A 135 -1.70 6.02 -0.36
C PRO A 135 -1.51 7.51 -0.68
N TYR A 136 -2.60 8.24 -0.80
CA TYR A 136 -2.54 9.68 -1.01
C TYR A 136 -1.86 10.38 0.18
N ASP A 137 -0.91 11.25 -0.12
CA ASP A 137 -0.15 11.98 0.91
C ASP A 137 -1.06 12.92 1.72
N ALA A 138 -1.32 12.52 2.96
CA ALA A 138 -2.18 13.24 3.88
C ALA A 138 -1.60 14.61 4.31
N ASN A 139 -0.29 14.82 4.19
CA ASN A 139 0.33 16.13 4.45
C ASN A 139 -0.21 17.21 3.50
N LYS A 140 -0.69 16.83 2.32
CA LYS A 140 -1.29 17.77 1.37
C LYS A 140 -2.65 18.28 1.84
N ILE A 141 -3.33 17.58 2.75
CA ILE A 141 -4.66 17.92 3.25
C ILE A 141 -4.53 18.82 4.47
N GLN A 142 -3.99 20.02 4.24
CA GLN A 142 -3.62 20.96 5.30
C GLN A 142 -4.71 21.27 6.33
N PRO A 143 -6.02 21.37 6.00
CA PRO A 143 -7.07 21.57 7.00
C PRO A 143 -7.22 20.44 8.03
N TYR A 144 -6.72 19.23 7.75
CA TYR A 144 -6.82 18.09 8.66
C TYR A 144 -5.60 17.91 9.56
N GLY A 145 -4.50 18.61 9.28
CA GLY A 145 -3.36 18.71 10.20
C GLY A 145 -2.66 17.40 10.54
N TYR A 146 -2.63 16.46 9.59
CA TYR A 146 -1.86 15.20 9.70
C TYR A 146 -0.38 15.44 10.06
N ASP A 147 0.21 16.54 9.56
CA ASP A 147 1.61 16.91 9.78
C ASP A 147 1.92 17.46 11.18
N ARG A 148 0.90 17.79 11.99
CA ARG A 148 1.08 18.54 13.25
C ARG A 148 0.20 18.09 14.40
N TYR A 149 -0.82 17.27 14.16
CA TYR A 149 -1.67 16.72 15.19
C TYR A 149 -1.34 15.23 15.36
N PRO A 150 -0.68 14.82 16.46
CA PRO A 150 -0.16 13.47 16.61
C PRO A 150 -1.26 12.40 16.57
N ASN A 151 -2.47 12.72 17.03
CA ASN A 151 -3.61 11.81 17.04
C ASN A 151 -4.44 11.84 15.73
N VAL A 152 -3.90 12.42 14.66
CA VAL A 152 -4.48 12.32 13.30
C VAL A 152 -3.60 11.40 12.48
N ILE A 153 -4.13 10.25 12.11
CA ILE A 153 -3.43 9.22 11.33
C ILE A 153 -4.21 8.90 10.05
N THR A 154 -3.59 8.16 9.14
CA THR A 154 -4.19 7.66 7.91
C THR A 154 -4.84 6.29 8.12
N SER A 155 -5.74 5.93 7.20
CA SER A 155 -6.35 4.60 7.20
C SER A 155 -5.36 3.46 7.07
N VAL A 156 -4.21 3.67 6.40
CA VAL A 156 -3.21 2.61 6.23
C VAL A 156 -2.33 2.44 7.47
N GLU A 157 -2.04 3.51 8.20
CA GLU A 157 -1.40 3.45 9.52
C GLU A 157 -2.32 2.75 10.53
N PHE A 158 -3.62 3.05 10.50
CA PHE A 158 -4.60 2.34 11.34
C PHE A 158 -4.62 0.83 11.05
N GLU A 159 -4.48 0.39 9.79
CA GLU A 159 -4.32 -1.03 9.48
C GLU A 159 -3.04 -1.62 10.09
N ARG A 160 -1.92 -0.89 10.06
CA ARG A 160 -0.67 -1.35 10.68
C ARG A 160 -0.81 -1.43 12.20
N MET A 161 -1.48 -0.49 12.85
CA MET A 161 -1.75 -0.57 14.30
C MET A 161 -2.53 -1.84 14.67
N ASN A 162 -3.52 -2.21 13.86
CA ASN A 162 -4.35 -3.39 14.13
C ASN A 162 -3.69 -4.72 13.76
N ASP A 163 -2.58 -4.71 13.03
CA ASP A 163 -1.79 -5.94 12.82
C ASP A 163 -1.15 -6.38 14.14
N PRO A 164 -1.41 -7.61 14.64
CA PRO A 164 -0.76 -8.13 15.85
C PRO A 164 0.78 -8.12 15.78
N MET A 165 1.35 -8.15 14.57
CA MET A 165 2.79 -8.08 14.32
C MET A 165 3.23 -6.69 13.82
N GLY A 166 2.31 -5.72 13.83
CA GLY A 166 2.56 -4.33 13.47
C GLY A 166 3.19 -3.52 14.61
N PRO A 167 3.39 -2.21 14.40
CA PRO A 167 4.14 -1.32 15.29
C PRO A 167 3.57 -1.23 16.71
N THR A 168 2.28 -1.47 16.89
CA THR A 168 1.61 -1.38 18.21
C THR A 168 1.15 -2.75 18.74
N GLY A 169 1.54 -3.84 18.09
CA GLY A 169 1.19 -5.20 18.51
C GLY A 169 -0.32 -5.49 18.48
N GLY A 170 -1.04 -4.93 17.51
CA GLY A 170 -2.49 -5.10 17.35
C GLY A 170 -3.34 -4.20 18.25
N LYS A 171 -2.76 -3.14 18.81
CA LYS A 171 -3.48 -2.20 19.70
C LYS A 171 -3.72 -0.86 19.01
N ILE A 172 -4.93 -0.34 19.17
CA ILE A 172 -5.31 1.00 18.68
C ILE A 172 -4.88 2.03 19.71
N LEU A 173 -3.68 2.59 19.54
CA LEU A 173 -3.08 3.52 20.47
C LEU A 173 -3.09 4.95 19.91
N ARG A 174 -3.27 5.93 20.80
CA ARG A 174 -3.04 7.35 20.54
C ARG A 174 -1.53 7.60 20.36
N PRO A 175 -1.05 8.10 19.22
CA PRO A 175 0.37 8.38 19.03
C PRO A 175 0.94 9.43 20.00
N SER A 176 0.10 10.35 20.51
CA SER A 176 0.52 11.39 21.47
C SER A 176 1.05 10.84 22.80
N ASP A 177 0.39 9.83 23.37
CA ASP A 177 0.65 9.38 24.74
C ASP A 177 0.65 7.85 24.93
N GLY A 178 0.45 7.09 23.85
CA GLY A 178 0.48 5.62 23.84
C GLY A 178 -0.70 4.94 24.54
N LYS A 179 -1.74 5.69 24.95
CA LYS A 179 -2.94 5.10 25.55
C LYS A 179 -3.87 4.55 24.48
N GLU A 180 -4.69 3.56 24.84
CA GLU A 180 -5.72 3.05 23.95
C GLU A 180 -6.75 4.13 23.61
N ALA A 181 -7.09 4.28 22.34
CA ALA A 181 -8.17 5.15 21.90
C ALA A 181 -9.52 4.45 22.05
N LYS A 182 -10.47 5.10 22.73
CA LYS A 182 -11.85 4.63 22.94
C LYS A 182 -12.89 5.45 22.21
N ASP A 183 -12.50 6.58 21.60
CA ASP A 183 -13.35 7.40 20.74
C ASP A 183 -12.61 7.78 19.46
N ILE A 184 -13.06 7.22 18.32
CA ILE A 184 -12.34 7.25 17.05
C ILE A 184 -13.22 7.85 15.96
N ALA A 185 -12.74 8.89 15.29
CA ALA A 185 -13.39 9.44 14.11
C ALA A 185 -12.78 8.91 12.81
N PHE A 186 -13.61 8.55 11.84
CA PHE A 186 -13.20 8.20 10.49
C PHE A 186 -13.69 9.26 9.50
N ILE A 187 -12.77 9.98 8.87
CA ILE A 187 -13.12 11.00 7.87
C ILE A 187 -13.07 10.38 6.48
N GLN A 188 -14.23 10.20 5.87
CA GLN A 188 -14.32 9.68 4.50
C GLN A 188 -13.85 10.71 3.47
N CYS A 189 -13.40 10.19 2.33
CA CYS A 189 -12.97 11.00 1.18
C CYS A 189 -11.85 11.98 1.54
N ALA A 190 -10.96 11.64 2.49
CA ALA A 190 -9.80 12.47 2.79
C ALA A 190 -8.88 12.51 1.56
N GLY A 191 -8.82 13.66 0.88
CA GLY A 191 -8.05 13.83 -0.36
C GLY A 191 -8.65 13.15 -1.61
N SER A 192 -9.85 12.54 -1.51
CA SER A 192 -10.59 11.96 -2.66
C SER A 192 -11.89 12.72 -2.93
N ARG A 193 -12.41 12.65 -4.16
CA ARG A 193 -13.57 13.44 -4.60
C ARG A 193 -13.40 14.92 -4.27
N ASP A 194 -12.17 15.41 -4.43
CA ASP A 194 -11.77 16.76 -4.10
C ASP A 194 -11.05 17.40 -5.29
N ARG A 195 -11.49 18.59 -5.70
CA ARG A 195 -10.94 19.30 -6.85
C ARG A 195 -9.51 19.80 -6.61
N ASN A 196 -9.12 19.97 -5.35
CA ASN A 196 -7.77 20.39 -4.96
C ASN A 196 -6.81 19.20 -4.78
N HIS A 197 -7.33 17.97 -4.76
CA HIS A 197 -6.58 16.73 -4.55
C HIS A 197 -6.98 15.69 -5.62
N LEU A 198 -7.34 14.46 -5.24
CA LEU A 198 -7.80 13.44 -6.17
C LEU A 198 -9.27 13.70 -6.54
N LYS A 199 -9.53 13.92 -7.83
CA LYS A 199 -10.89 14.17 -8.35
C LYS A 199 -11.78 12.92 -8.32
N HIS A 200 -11.17 11.73 -8.42
CA HIS A 200 -11.88 10.46 -8.44
C HIS A 200 -12.29 9.98 -7.05
N CYS A 201 -13.19 9.00 -7.04
CA CYS A 201 -13.47 8.20 -5.85
C CYS A 201 -12.51 7.02 -5.81
N SER A 202 -11.80 6.84 -4.71
CA SER A 202 -10.84 5.74 -4.54
C SER A 202 -11.48 4.38 -4.24
N ARG A 203 -12.82 4.28 -4.31
CA ARG A 203 -13.69 3.10 -4.12
C ARG A 203 -13.59 2.34 -2.79
N ILE A 204 -12.41 2.17 -2.20
CA ILE A 204 -12.17 1.30 -1.05
C ILE A 204 -12.41 2.01 0.28
N CYS A 205 -12.32 3.34 0.34
CA CYS A 205 -12.25 4.11 1.60
C CYS A 205 -13.45 3.84 2.53
N CYS A 206 -14.66 3.82 1.96
CA CYS A 206 -15.88 3.54 2.71
C CYS A 206 -15.85 2.12 3.30
N MET A 207 -15.55 1.13 2.47
CA MET A 207 -15.50 -0.27 2.92
C MET A 207 -14.38 -0.54 3.91
N ALA A 208 -13.21 0.07 3.71
CA ALA A 208 -12.09 0.01 4.64
C ALA A 208 -12.49 0.59 5.99
N SER A 209 -13.12 1.76 6.02
CA SER A 209 -13.54 2.38 7.28
C SER A 209 -14.62 1.58 7.99
N LEU A 210 -15.63 1.06 7.27
CA LEU A 210 -16.65 0.15 7.84
C LEU A 210 -16.03 -1.12 8.44
N LYS A 211 -14.95 -1.63 7.84
CA LYS A 211 -14.17 -2.74 8.39
C LYS A 211 -13.37 -2.29 9.62
N GLN A 212 -12.73 -1.14 9.56
CA GLN A 212 -11.93 -0.62 10.66
C GLN A 212 -12.75 -0.31 11.92
N THR A 213 -14.01 0.11 11.77
CA THR A 213 -14.91 0.26 12.92
C THR A 213 -15.18 -1.06 13.63
N THR A 214 -15.13 -2.21 12.95
CA THR A 214 -15.31 -3.50 13.64
C THR A 214 -14.13 -3.82 14.55
N TYR A 215 -12.91 -3.40 14.20
CA TYR A 215 -11.73 -3.53 15.09
C TYR A 215 -11.88 -2.66 16.34
N ALA A 216 -12.40 -1.44 16.18
CA ALA A 216 -12.71 -0.56 17.30
C ALA A 216 -13.78 -1.18 18.22
N SER A 217 -14.86 -1.73 17.65
CA SER A 217 -15.92 -2.39 18.41
C SER A 217 -15.41 -3.63 19.19
N GLU A 218 -14.46 -4.39 18.64
CA GLU A 218 -13.85 -5.56 19.32
C GLU A 218 -13.10 -5.19 20.62
N VAL A 219 -12.70 -3.92 20.78
CA VAL A 219 -12.01 -3.40 21.96
C VAL A 219 -12.84 -2.37 22.74
N ASP A 220 -14.17 -2.40 22.55
CA ASP A 220 -15.16 -1.52 23.17
C ASP A 220 -14.92 -0.02 22.92
N ALA A 221 -14.35 0.34 21.77
CA ALA A 221 -14.18 1.71 21.33
C ALA A 221 -15.36 2.17 20.45
N LYS A 222 -15.74 3.43 20.61
CA LYS A 222 -16.78 4.08 19.80
C LYS A 222 -16.18 4.63 18.51
N SER A 223 -16.94 4.51 17.43
CA SER A 223 -16.57 5.01 16.11
C SER A 223 -17.59 6.02 15.59
N THR A 224 -17.11 7.11 15.01
CA THR A 224 -17.94 8.08 14.27
C THR A 224 -17.43 8.21 12.83
N ILE A 225 -18.25 7.82 11.86
CA ILE A 225 -17.93 7.94 10.44
C ILE A 225 -18.51 9.25 9.89
N TYR A 226 -17.64 10.17 9.50
CA TYR A 226 -18.00 11.42 8.82
C TYR A 226 -17.95 11.23 7.30
N TYR A 227 -19.09 11.31 6.63
CA TYR A 227 -19.22 10.91 5.22
C TYR A 227 -20.09 11.84 4.36
N ILE A 228 -19.84 11.83 3.05
CA ILE A 228 -20.74 12.46 2.06
C ILE A 228 -21.77 11.43 1.57
N ASP A 229 -21.26 10.32 1.03
CA ASP A 229 -22.03 9.14 0.60
C ASP A 229 -21.28 7.88 1.07
N ILE A 230 -22.01 6.88 1.57
CA ILE A 230 -21.44 5.54 1.78
C ILE A 230 -21.55 4.77 0.47
N ARG A 231 -20.42 4.27 -0.03
CA ARG A 231 -20.34 3.50 -1.28
C ARG A 231 -20.05 2.02 -1.01
N ALA A 232 -21.04 1.32 -0.46
CA ALA A 232 -21.02 -0.13 -0.31
C ALA A 232 -21.62 -0.81 -1.56
N ILE A 233 -20.77 -1.10 -2.55
CA ILE A 233 -21.22 -1.58 -3.87
C ILE A 233 -21.48 -3.09 -3.85
N ASP A 234 -22.52 -3.54 -4.56
CA ASP A 234 -22.83 -4.97 -4.74
C ASP A 234 -23.12 -5.67 -3.37
N ARG A 235 -22.55 -6.85 -3.13
CA ARG A 235 -22.73 -7.64 -1.90
C ARG A 235 -22.24 -6.97 -0.61
N PHE A 236 -21.60 -5.81 -0.71
CA PHE A 236 -21.13 -5.07 0.46
C PHE A 236 -22.24 -4.35 1.23
N GLU A 237 -23.43 -4.20 0.66
CA GLU A 237 -24.58 -3.59 1.34
C GLU A 237 -24.96 -4.33 2.63
N ASP A 238 -24.90 -5.67 2.64
CA ASP A 238 -25.19 -6.46 3.85
C ASP A 238 -24.18 -6.19 4.97
N PHE A 239 -22.90 -5.98 4.60
CA PHE A 239 -21.87 -5.60 5.56
C PHE A 239 -22.09 -4.19 6.09
N TYR A 240 -22.48 -3.24 5.23
CA TYR A 240 -22.84 -1.89 5.66
C TYR A 240 -24.00 -1.90 6.66
N LYS A 241 -25.08 -2.62 6.37
CA LYS A 241 -26.23 -2.78 7.28
C LYS A 241 -25.82 -3.40 8.62
N LYS A 242 -24.91 -4.38 8.61
CA LYS A 242 -24.38 -4.97 9.84
C LYS A 242 -23.67 -3.92 10.69
N VAL A 243 -22.84 -3.06 10.08
CA VAL A 243 -22.14 -1.97 10.80
C VAL A 243 -23.11 -0.89 11.27
N GLN A 244 -24.16 -0.57 10.50
CA GLN A 244 -25.21 0.37 10.96
C GLN A 244 -26.00 -0.13 12.16
N ALA A 245 -26.09 -1.45 12.35
CA ALA A 245 -26.77 -2.05 13.50
C ALA A 245 -25.87 -2.14 14.75
N ASP A 246 -24.58 -1.79 14.65
CA ASP A 246 -23.66 -1.75 15.78
C ASP A 246 -23.85 -0.45 16.59
N GLU A 247 -24.22 -0.58 17.87
CA GLU A 247 -24.48 0.55 18.76
C GLU A 247 -23.23 1.39 19.05
N ASN A 248 -22.04 0.85 18.81
CA ASN A 248 -20.76 1.57 18.96
C ASN A 248 -20.40 2.40 17.73
N VAL A 249 -21.15 2.30 16.62
CA VAL A 249 -20.85 2.99 15.37
C VAL A 249 -21.94 4.01 15.03
N SER A 250 -21.50 5.26 14.91
CA SER A 250 -22.32 6.40 14.51
C SER A 250 -21.93 6.91 13.12
N PHE A 251 -22.90 7.48 12.41
CA PHE A 251 -22.72 8.04 11.08
C PHE A 251 -23.15 9.50 11.09
N ILE A 252 -22.29 10.40 10.60
CA ILE A 252 -22.58 11.83 10.47
C ILE A 252 -22.39 12.23 9.00
N LYS A 253 -23.47 12.72 8.37
CA LYS A 253 -23.44 13.11 6.97
C LYS A 253 -22.80 14.48 6.80
N SER A 254 -21.47 14.50 6.71
CA SER A 254 -20.66 15.70 6.68
C SER A 254 -19.39 15.53 5.85
N LYS A 255 -19.03 16.58 5.11
CA LYS A 255 -17.63 16.81 4.72
C LYS A 255 -17.01 17.69 5.80
N VAL A 256 -16.14 17.11 6.63
CA VAL A 256 -15.42 17.84 7.69
C VAL A 256 -14.70 19.04 7.08
N ALA A 257 -14.85 20.21 7.71
CA ALA A 257 -14.27 21.45 7.20
C ALA A 257 -12.79 21.59 7.60
N ASN A 258 -12.47 21.35 8.87
CA ASN A 258 -11.11 21.35 9.39
C ASN A 258 -11.01 20.55 10.70
N ILE A 259 -9.78 20.37 11.16
CA ILE A 259 -9.43 19.86 12.48
C ILE A 259 -8.67 20.94 13.26
N THR A 260 -9.03 21.08 14.54
CA THR A 260 -8.31 21.91 15.52
C THR A 260 -7.82 21.04 16.67
N LEU A 261 -6.86 21.54 17.46
CA LEU A 261 -6.35 20.81 18.63
C LEU A 261 -7.11 21.23 19.89
N GLY A 262 -7.67 20.25 20.60
CA GLY A 262 -8.34 20.42 21.89
C GLY A 262 -7.44 20.07 23.07
N GLU A 263 -8.07 19.77 24.22
CA GLU A 263 -7.38 19.29 25.42
C GLU A 263 -6.80 17.88 25.20
N ASN A 264 -5.71 17.53 25.91
CA ASN A 264 -5.05 16.22 25.84
C ASN A 264 -4.65 15.78 24.41
N ASP A 265 -4.30 16.73 23.54
CA ASP A 265 -3.99 16.50 22.13
C ASP A 265 -5.13 15.83 21.34
N ASN A 266 -6.37 15.90 21.84
CA ASN A 266 -7.54 15.37 21.16
C ASN A 266 -7.89 16.24 19.95
N PRO A 267 -7.94 15.68 18.72
CA PRO A 267 -8.38 16.45 17.57
C PRO A 267 -9.87 16.78 17.67
N VAL A 268 -10.24 18.01 17.35
CA VAL A 268 -11.61 18.50 17.32
C VAL A 268 -12.04 18.71 15.87
N LEU A 269 -12.96 17.87 15.40
CA LEU A 269 -13.51 17.95 14.06
C LEU A 269 -14.58 19.04 13.99
N GLN A 270 -14.47 19.93 13.01
CA GLN A 270 -15.43 21.00 12.77
C GLN A 270 -16.13 20.81 11.43
N GLY A 271 -17.45 20.95 11.41
CA GLY A 271 -18.21 20.82 10.17
C GLY A 271 -19.69 21.08 10.35
N VAL A 272 -20.45 20.63 9.33
CA VAL A 272 -21.91 20.71 9.31
C VAL A 272 -22.45 19.31 9.08
N ASP A 273 -23.29 18.84 9.98
CA ASP A 273 -24.17 17.71 9.70
C ASP A 273 -25.26 18.20 8.75
N THR A 274 -25.22 17.69 7.52
CA THR A 274 -26.15 18.07 6.47
C THR A 274 -27.54 17.50 6.70
N GLU A 275 -27.67 16.49 7.57
CA GLU A 275 -28.95 16.01 8.06
C GLU A 275 -29.40 16.91 9.22
N GLY A 276 -30.22 17.91 8.89
CA GLY A 276 -30.72 18.88 9.87
C GLY A 276 -29.92 20.17 9.97
N TYR A 277 -28.82 20.33 9.22
CA TYR A 277 -28.02 21.56 9.12
C TYR A 277 -27.40 22.04 10.45
N ASN A 278 -26.96 21.09 11.28
CA ASN A 278 -26.36 21.39 12.57
C ASN A 278 -24.84 21.56 12.45
N ARG A 279 -24.30 22.66 12.99
CA ARG A 279 -22.84 22.83 13.12
C ARG A 279 -22.35 22.02 14.31
N TYR A 280 -21.18 21.40 14.18
CA TYR A 280 -20.54 20.67 15.26
C TYR A 280 -19.07 21.07 15.42
N ALA A 281 -18.57 20.87 16.64
CA ALA A 281 -17.17 20.88 17.01
C ALA A 281 -16.97 19.73 18.00
N THR A 282 -16.63 18.54 17.48
CA THR A 282 -16.64 17.30 18.25
C THR A 282 -15.21 16.83 18.50
N PRO A 283 -14.77 16.74 19.77
CA PRO A 283 -13.47 16.14 20.10
C PRO A 283 -13.53 14.63 19.90
N HIS A 284 -12.42 14.04 19.45
CA HIS A 284 -12.18 12.60 19.44
C HIS A 284 -10.78 12.31 19.99
N GLU A 285 -10.54 11.09 20.47
CA GLU A 285 -9.22 10.69 20.97
C GLU A 285 -8.25 10.33 19.84
N LEU A 286 -8.79 9.82 18.73
CA LEU A 286 -8.04 9.47 17.52
C LEU A 286 -8.86 9.80 16.27
N VAL A 287 -8.19 10.30 15.23
CA VAL A 287 -8.81 10.55 13.92
C VAL A 287 -8.09 9.74 12.86
N VAL A 288 -8.87 9.00 12.08
CA VAL A 288 -8.41 8.23 10.93
C VAL A 288 -8.88 8.91 9.64
N LEU A 289 -7.93 9.38 8.85
CA LEU A 289 -8.15 9.92 7.52
C LEU A 289 -8.26 8.76 6.53
N ALA A 290 -9.47 8.52 5.99
CA ALA A 290 -9.67 7.52 4.95
C ALA A 290 -9.17 8.07 3.61
N ILE A 291 -7.85 7.99 3.42
CA ILE A 291 -7.12 8.56 2.30
C ILE A 291 -7.30 7.78 1.00
N GLY A 292 -7.14 8.50 -0.11
CA GLY A 292 -7.34 7.95 -1.46
C GLY A 292 -6.23 7.06 -1.98
N MET A 293 -6.50 6.44 -3.14
CA MET A 293 -5.55 5.67 -3.92
C MET A 293 -4.99 6.55 -5.05
N GLU A 294 -3.66 6.65 -5.11
CA GLU A 294 -2.91 7.26 -6.20
C GLU A 294 -2.12 6.17 -6.94
N PRO A 295 -1.97 6.23 -8.28
CA PRO A 295 -1.10 5.31 -9.00
C PRO A 295 0.32 5.30 -8.42
N SER A 296 0.92 4.11 -8.24
CA SER A 296 2.32 4.00 -7.80
C SER A 296 3.32 4.40 -8.89
N LEU A 297 2.92 4.23 -10.15
CA LEU A 297 3.77 4.46 -11.30
C LEU A 297 3.84 5.94 -11.62
N ASP A 298 5.05 6.42 -11.88
CA ASP A 298 5.24 7.73 -12.50
C ASP A 298 4.91 7.65 -13.98
N ALA A 299 3.91 8.42 -14.41
CA ALA A 299 3.48 8.49 -15.80
C ALA A 299 4.63 8.83 -16.78
N SER A 300 5.65 9.57 -16.32
CA SER A 300 6.80 9.94 -17.15
C SER A 300 7.73 8.78 -17.48
N THR A 301 7.64 7.65 -16.78
CA THR A 301 8.45 6.45 -17.05
C THR A 301 7.80 5.51 -18.06
N LEU A 302 6.57 5.80 -18.49
CA LEU A 302 5.86 5.00 -19.48
C LEU A 302 6.35 5.33 -20.90
N PRO A 303 6.36 4.34 -21.82
CA PRO A 303 6.53 4.61 -23.24
C PRO A 303 5.48 5.62 -23.74
N SER A 304 5.84 6.45 -24.72
CA SER A 304 5.00 7.55 -25.22
C SER A 304 3.62 7.12 -25.72
N ASP A 305 3.51 5.87 -26.15
CA ASP A 305 2.32 5.34 -26.81
C ASP A 305 1.33 4.73 -25.79
N VAL A 306 1.68 4.72 -24.49
CA VAL A 306 0.80 4.24 -23.43
C VAL A 306 -0.15 5.36 -23.01
N SER A 307 -1.44 5.15 -23.23
CA SER A 307 -2.49 6.09 -22.84
C SER A 307 -2.72 6.11 -21.33
N ILE A 308 -2.88 7.30 -20.76
CA ILE A 308 -3.11 7.53 -19.33
C ILE A 308 -4.36 8.42 -19.19
N ASN A 309 -5.23 8.10 -18.25
CA ASN A 309 -6.45 8.86 -18.01
C ASN A 309 -6.19 10.15 -17.21
N GLU A 310 -7.22 10.99 -17.08
CA GLU A 310 -7.15 12.24 -16.31
C GLU A 310 -6.80 12.08 -14.82
N HIS A 311 -6.83 10.85 -14.30
CA HIS A 311 -6.52 10.50 -12.92
C HIS A 311 -5.13 9.86 -12.75
N GLY A 312 -4.36 9.72 -13.84
CA GLY A 312 -3.00 9.16 -13.82
C GLY A 312 -2.91 7.64 -13.92
N TYR A 313 -4.02 6.93 -14.15
CA TYR A 313 -4.00 5.47 -14.34
C TYR A 313 -3.85 5.11 -15.81
N ILE A 314 -3.21 3.97 -16.08
CA ILE A 314 -3.02 3.46 -17.45
C ILE A 314 -4.36 3.03 -18.02
N GLU A 315 -4.73 3.59 -19.16
CA GLU A 315 -5.94 3.20 -19.88
C GLU A 315 -5.71 1.91 -20.67
N ASN A 316 -6.78 1.11 -20.79
CA ASN A 316 -6.76 -0.07 -21.63
C ASN A 316 -7.10 0.32 -23.07
N ASP A 317 -6.11 0.84 -23.79
CA ASP A 317 -6.22 1.26 -25.18
C ASP A 317 -5.60 0.20 -26.12
N GLY A 318 -6.25 -0.04 -27.26
CA GLY A 318 -5.74 -0.95 -28.30
C GLY A 318 -4.47 -0.46 -29.00
N THR A 319 -4.14 0.83 -28.85
CA THR A 319 -2.93 1.47 -29.37
C THR A 319 -1.70 1.30 -28.47
N ASN A 320 -1.85 0.78 -27.25
CA ASN A 320 -0.76 0.58 -26.29
C ASN A 320 0.26 -0.52 -26.71
N GLY A 321 0.19 -1.08 -27.92
CA GLY A 321 1.21 -1.99 -28.46
C GLY A 321 1.41 -3.31 -27.70
N GLY A 322 0.40 -3.84 -27.03
CA GLY A 322 0.59 -5.04 -26.19
C GLY A 322 1.18 -4.76 -24.81
N ILE A 323 1.16 -3.48 -24.40
CA ILE A 323 1.30 -3.04 -23.02
C ILE A 323 -0.09 -2.93 -22.38
N PHE A 324 -0.25 -3.52 -21.22
CA PHE A 324 -1.52 -3.55 -20.49
C PHE A 324 -1.33 -3.16 -19.03
N ALA A 325 -2.41 -2.74 -18.38
CA ALA A 325 -2.44 -2.52 -16.94
C ALA A 325 -3.43 -3.47 -16.23
N ALA A 326 -3.02 -3.94 -15.06
CA ALA A 326 -3.76 -4.86 -14.23
C ALA A 326 -3.90 -4.29 -12.81
N GLY A 327 -5.05 -4.57 -12.20
CA GLY A 327 -5.32 -4.16 -10.83
C GLY A 327 -5.26 -2.64 -10.67
N CYS A 328 -4.64 -2.18 -9.59
CA CYS A 328 -4.64 -0.75 -9.26
C CYS A 328 -3.74 0.12 -10.15
N ALA A 329 -2.99 -0.46 -11.08
CA ALA A 329 -2.33 0.31 -12.14
C ALA A 329 -3.32 0.83 -13.19
N SER A 330 -4.50 0.22 -13.29
CA SER A 330 -5.53 0.54 -14.29
C SER A 330 -6.66 1.45 -13.77
N ASP A 331 -6.96 1.41 -12.47
CA ASP A 331 -8.00 2.21 -11.81
C ASP A 331 -7.88 2.03 -10.28
N ALA A 332 -8.57 2.83 -9.47
CA ALA A 332 -8.75 2.54 -8.06
C ALA A 332 -9.71 1.35 -7.87
N LEU A 333 -9.19 0.19 -7.45
CA LEU A 333 -9.93 -1.07 -7.36
C LEU A 333 -9.84 -1.71 -5.97
N ASP A 334 -10.92 -2.37 -5.55
CA ASP A 334 -10.84 -3.35 -4.47
C ASP A 334 -10.12 -4.63 -4.93
N VAL A 335 -9.79 -5.51 -3.99
CA VAL A 335 -9.05 -6.76 -4.25
C VAL A 335 -9.79 -7.65 -5.25
N ASN A 336 -11.13 -7.76 -5.16
CA ASN A 336 -11.90 -8.64 -6.04
C ASN A 336 -11.82 -8.15 -7.50
N ARG A 337 -12.06 -6.85 -7.71
CA ARG A 337 -11.95 -6.22 -9.03
C ARG A 337 -10.53 -6.23 -9.56
N ALA A 338 -9.53 -6.09 -8.69
CA ALA A 338 -8.13 -6.20 -9.09
C ALA A 338 -7.79 -7.59 -9.64
N VAL A 339 -8.30 -8.66 -9.01
CA VAL A 339 -8.13 -10.04 -9.51
C VAL A 339 -8.84 -10.26 -10.85
N GLN A 340 -10.05 -9.71 -11.02
CA GLN A 340 -10.75 -9.77 -12.30
C GLN A 340 -9.99 -9.01 -13.40
N SER A 341 -9.50 -7.81 -13.09
CA SER A 341 -8.68 -6.98 -13.98
C SER A 341 -7.40 -7.72 -14.40
N ALA A 342 -6.69 -8.34 -13.45
CA ALA A 342 -5.50 -9.14 -13.74
C ALA A 342 -5.79 -10.33 -14.66
N THR A 343 -6.93 -11.02 -14.46
CA THR A 343 -7.35 -12.14 -15.32
C THR A 343 -7.62 -11.68 -16.75
N ALA A 344 -8.36 -10.58 -16.93
CA ALA A 344 -8.61 -10.01 -18.25
C ALA A 344 -7.31 -9.56 -18.94
N CYS A 345 -6.41 -8.95 -18.18
CA CYS A 345 -5.11 -8.50 -18.66
C CYS A 345 -4.22 -9.66 -19.13
N ALA A 346 -4.15 -10.76 -18.37
CA ALA A 346 -3.40 -11.95 -18.75
C ALA A 346 -3.91 -12.56 -20.07
N LEU A 347 -5.23 -12.62 -20.28
CA LEU A 347 -5.81 -13.10 -21.52
C LEU A 347 -5.43 -12.24 -22.73
N LYS A 348 -5.39 -10.91 -22.57
CA LYS A 348 -4.95 -9.98 -23.62
C LYS A 348 -3.47 -10.16 -23.94
N ALA A 349 -2.61 -10.27 -22.93
CA ALA A 349 -1.19 -10.52 -23.12
C ALA A 349 -0.92 -11.84 -23.87
N ILE A 350 -1.65 -12.92 -23.53
CA ILE A 350 -1.55 -14.20 -24.24
C ILE A 350 -1.94 -14.06 -25.73
N GLN A 351 -2.93 -13.23 -26.06
CA GLN A 351 -3.33 -13.01 -27.46
C GLN A 351 -2.22 -12.35 -28.28
N VAL A 352 -1.50 -11.38 -27.70
CA VAL A 352 -0.36 -10.73 -28.36
C VAL A 352 0.74 -11.75 -28.61
N VAL A 353 1.17 -12.46 -27.57
CA VAL A 353 2.24 -13.48 -27.67
C VAL A 353 1.90 -14.56 -28.70
N ASN A 354 0.67 -15.06 -28.71
CA ASN A 354 0.23 -16.08 -29.68
C ASN A 354 0.11 -15.54 -31.11
N ARG A 355 -0.22 -14.27 -31.30
CA ARG A 355 -0.29 -13.66 -32.63
C ARG A 355 1.10 -13.58 -33.25
N VAL A 356 2.07 -13.12 -32.46
CA VAL A 356 3.48 -12.94 -32.87
C VAL A 356 4.13 -14.30 -33.16
N ALA A 357 3.94 -15.28 -32.27
CA ALA A 357 4.46 -16.63 -32.47
C ALA A 357 3.90 -17.30 -33.76
N ARG A 358 2.67 -16.98 -34.16
CA ARG A 358 2.08 -17.47 -35.42
C ARG A 358 2.56 -16.73 -36.66
N SER A 359 2.98 -15.48 -36.56
CA SER A 359 3.55 -14.75 -37.70
C SER A 359 4.99 -15.16 -38.00
N GLU A 360 5.71 -15.72 -37.02
CA GLU A 360 7.08 -16.22 -37.18
C GLU A 360 7.17 -17.68 -37.65
N ALA A 361 6.07 -18.44 -37.55
CA ALA A 361 5.95 -19.84 -37.96
C ALA A 361 5.36 -19.98 -39.37
#